data_AF-A0A502G2C3-F1
#
_entry.id   AF-A0A502G2C3-F1
#
_cell.length_a   1.000
_cell.length_b   1.000
_cell.length_c   1.000
_cell.angle_alpha   90.00
_cell.angle_beta   90.00
_cell.angle_gamma   90.00
#
_symmetry.space_group_name_H-M   'P 1'
#
loop_
_entity.id
_entity.type
_entity.pdbx_description
1 polymer ?
#
loop_
_entity_poly.entity_id
_entity_poly.type
_entity_poly.pdbx_seq_one_letter_code
_entity_poly.pdbx_strand_id
1 'polypeptide(L)' 'MFYRDRARQAESEAATATLDNVRTRHLRAAKAWDEMATRAEKTAERKSTNEEAKLAAEMTEDDDEVVTP' A
#
# COMPACT_ATOMS: atom_id res chain seq x y z
N MET A 1 2.23 3.26 -8.96
CA MET A 1 1.19 3.26 -7.90
C MET A 1 0.83 4.71 -7.67
N PHE A 2 -0.45 5.08 -7.82
CA PHE A 2 -0.89 6.48 -7.82
C PHE A 2 -0.28 7.34 -6.69
N TYR A 3 -0.27 6.84 -5.45
CA TYR A 3 0.30 7.58 -4.32
C TYR A 3 1.82 7.80 -4.42
N ARG A 4 2.58 6.81 -4.91
CA ARG A 4 4.03 6.96 -5.18
C ARG A 4 4.29 8.00 -6.28
N ASP A 5 3.45 8.01 -7.31
CA ASP A 5 3.58 8.97 -8.41
C ASP A 5 3.31 10.40 -7.93
N ARG A 6 2.33 10.59 -7.04
CA ARG A 6 2.05 11.87 -6.38
C ARG A 6 3.17 12.30 -5.43
N ALA A 7 3.79 11.37 -4.70
CA ALA A 7 4.94 11.67 -3.85
C ALA A 7 6.11 12.23 -4.69
N ARG A 8 6.49 11.53 -5.76
CA ARG A 8 7.56 11.96 -6.68
C ARG A 8 7.27 13.29 -7.37
N GLN A 9 6.00 13.52 -7.75
CA GLN A 9 5.59 14.80 -8.33
C GLN A 9 5.82 15.94 -7.33
N ALA A 10 5.40 15.77 -6.07
CA ALA A 10 5.61 16.77 -5.03
C ALA A 10 7.10 16.98 -4.71
N GLU A 11 7.93 15.93 -4.75
CA GLU A 11 9.39 16.07 -4.62
C GLU A 11 10.00 16.90 -5.77
N SER A 12 9.53 16.66 -7.00
CA SER A 12 9.97 17.41 -8.18
C SER A 12 9.55 18.89 -8.10
N GLU A 13 8.35 19.17 -7.59
CA GLU A 13 7.87 20.53 -7.32
C GLU A 13 8.70 21.21 -6.21
N ALA A 14 9.07 20.47 -5.16
CA ALA A 14 9.94 20.98 -4.10
C ALA A 14 11.33 21.34 -4.63
N ALA A 15 11.89 20.53 -5.55
CA ALA A 15 13.20 20.74 -6.14
C ALA A 15 13.26 22.00 -7.01
N THR A 16 12.15 22.36 -7.66
CA THR A 16 12.06 23.57 -8.50
C THR A 16 11.59 24.81 -7.73
N ALA A 17 11.10 24.65 -6.50
CA ALA A 17 10.66 25.75 -5.67
C ALA A 17 11.82 26.67 -5.24
N THR A 18 11.70 27.95 -5.58
CA THR A 18 12.66 29.01 -5.23
C THR A 18 12.43 29.57 -3.83
N LEU A 19 11.21 29.48 -3.30
CA LEU A 19 10.86 29.92 -1.96
C LEU A 19 10.84 28.75 -0.96
N ASP A 20 11.46 28.93 0.20
CA ASP A 20 11.58 27.88 1.21
C ASP A 20 10.24 27.45 1.81
N ASN A 21 9.28 28.38 1.95
CA ASN A 21 7.94 28.07 2.43
C ASN A 21 7.18 27.17 1.44
N VAL A 22 7.34 27.42 0.13
CA VAL A 22 6.77 26.63 -0.95
C VAL A 22 7.44 25.26 -0.99
N ARG A 23 8.78 25.21 -0.97
CA ARG A 23 9.54 23.94 -0.91
C ARG A 23 9.08 23.09 0.27
N THR A 24 9.00 23.67 1.46
CA THR A 24 8.57 22.98 2.69
C THR A 24 7.16 22.42 2.56
N ARG A 25 6.23 23.17 1.94
CA ARG A 25 4.88 22.69 1.68
C ARG A 25 4.88 21.47 0.75
N HIS A 26 5.64 21.51 -0.34
CA HIS A 26 5.73 20.38 -1.27
C HIS A 26 6.39 19.15 -0.62
N LEU A 27 7.44 19.33 0.19
CA LEU A 27 8.05 18.22 0.94
C LEU A 27 7.09 17.58 1.95
N ARG A 28 6.25 18.37 2.62
CA ARG A 28 5.20 17.83 3.50
C ARG A 28 4.15 17.04 2.71
N ALA A 29 3.78 17.54 1.53
CA ALA A 29 2.87 16.81 0.64
C ALA A 29 3.48 15.50 0.15
N ALA A 30 4.74 15.51 -0.29
CA ALA A 30 5.48 14.32 -0.69
C ALA A 30 5.46 13.24 0.42
N LYS A 31 5.80 13.64 1.65
CA LYS A 31 5.75 12.75 2.81
C LYS A 31 4.36 12.16 3.05
N ALA A 32 3.31 12.97 2.99
CA ALA A 32 1.94 12.48 3.19
C ALA A 32 1.51 11.48 2.10
N TRP A 33 1.89 11.72 0.85
CA TRP A 33 1.66 10.78 -0.26
C TRP A 33 2.41 9.47 -0.06
N ASP A 34 3.66 9.53 0.40
CA ASP A 34 4.49 8.36 0.64
C ASP A 34 3.96 7.49 1.81
N GLU A 35 3.49 8.14 2.87
CA GLU A 35 2.80 7.45 3.97
C GLU A 35 1.53 6.73 3.50
N MET A 36 0.74 7.36 2.61
CA MET A 36 -0.44 6.72 2.02
C MET A 36 -0.06 5.55 1.10
N ALA A 37 1.01 5.68 0.31
CA ALA A 37 1.52 4.59 -0.51
C ALA A 37 1.90 3.38 0.36
N THR A 38 2.66 3.62 1.43
CA THR A 38 3.08 2.58 2.38
C THR A 38 1.88 1.89 3.02
N ARG A 39 0.84 2.64 3.40
CA ARG A 39 -0.40 2.06 3.96
C ARG A 39 -1.16 1.22 2.94
N ALA A 40 -1.25 1.69 1.69
CA ALA A 40 -1.90 0.94 0.62
C ALA A 40 -1.15 -0.36 0.32
N GLU A 41 0.18 -0.31 0.25
CA GLU A 41 1.05 -1.47 0.04
C GLU A 41 0.84 -2.52 1.15
N LYS A 42 0.90 -2.10 2.42
CA LYS A 42 0.63 -2.99 3.57
C LYS A 42 -0.78 -3.59 3.56
N THR A 43 -1.76 -2.83 3.07
CA THR A 43 -3.14 -3.31 3.00
C THR A 43 -3.29 -4.36 1.90
N ALA A 44 -2.66 -4.14 0.75
CA ALA A 44 -2.62 -5.12 -0.34
C ALA A 44 -1.91 -6.41 0.09
N GLU A 45 -0.77 -6.30 0.78
CA GLU A 45 -0.03 -7.43 1.33
C GLU A 45 -0.89 -8.27 2.30
N ARG A 46 -1.51 -7.62 3.29
CA ARG A 46 -2.42 -8.29 4.23
C ARG A 46 -3.59 -8.97 3.55
N LYS A 47 -4.13 -8.35 2.49
CA LYS A 47 -5.21 -8.94 1.72
C LYS A 47 -4.75 -10.23 1.03
N SER A 48 -3.58 -10.23 0.40
CA SER A 48 -2.98 -11.44 -0.20
C SER A 48 -2.82 -12.55 0.84
N THR A 49 -2.21 -12.24 1.98
CA THR A 49 -2.01 -13.23 3.06
C THR A 49 -3.32 -13.80 3.58
N ASN A 50 -4.35 -12.96 3.74
CA ASN A 50 -5.66 -13.42 4.19
C ASN A 50 -6.36 -14.29 3.15
N GLU A 51 -6.25 -13.96 1.86
CA GLU A 51 -6.80 -14.77 0.76
C GLU A 51 -6.10 -16.13 0.69
N GLU A 52 -4.77 -16.18 0.81
CA GLU A 52 -3.98 -17.42 0.87
C GLU A 52 -4.36 -18.28 2.08
N ALA A 53 -4.50 -17.67 3.27
CA ALA A 53 -4.91 -18.37 4.47
C ALA A 53 -6.34 -18.93 4.36
N LYS A 54 -7.25 -18.18 3.73
CA LYS A 54 -8.62 -18.64 3.48
C LYS A 54 -8.64 -19.83 2.53
N LEU A 55 -7.92 -19.76 1.41
CA LEU A 55 -7.81 -20.86 0.45
C LEU A 55 -7.21 -22.12 1.10
N ALA A 56 -6.19 -21.96 1.94
CA ALA A 56 -5.60 -23.07 2.68
C ALA A 56 -6.60 -23.70 3.68
N ALA A 57 -7.40 -22.89 4.37
CA ALA A 57 -8.43 -23.38 5.28
C ALA A 57 -9.55 -24.13 4.53
N GLU A 58 -10.02 -23.58 3.40
CA GLU A 58 -11.07 -24.19 2.55
C GLU A 58 -10.61 -25.56 2.01
N MET A 59 -9.36 -25.67 1.55
CA MET A 59 -8.79 -26.97 1.13
C MET A 59 -8.65 -27.99 2.27
N THR A 60 -8.46 -27.53 3.51
CA THR A 60 -8.34 -28.44 4.67
C THR A 60 -9.71 -28.92 5.13
N GLU A 61 -10.75 -28.10 5.00
CA GLU A 61 -12.14 -28.47 5.29
C GLU A 61 -12.68 -29.47 4.25
N ASP A 62 -12.36 -29.29 2.96
CA ASP A 62 -12.73 -30.23 1.89
C ASP A 62 -12.08 -31.62 2.05
N ASP A 63 -10.84 -31.70 2.58
CA ASP A 63 -10.15 -32.98 2.82
C ASP A 63 -10.74 -33.78 4.01
N ASP A 64 -11.40 -33.11 4.97
CA ASP A 64 -12.00 -33.76 6.15
C ASP A 64 -13.44 -34.27 5.88
N GLU A 65 -14.17 -33.69 4.91
CA GLU A 65 -15.55 -34.08 4.55
C GLU A 65 -15.64 -35.42 3.79
N VAL A 66 -14.54 -35.92 3.20
CA VAL A 66 -14.53 -37.16 2.39
C VAL A 66 -14.58 -38.45 3.25
N VAL A 67 -14.49 -38.36 4.58
CA VAL A 67 -14.56 -39.53 5.47
C VAL A 67 -15.89 -39.57 6.22
N THR A 68 -16.97 -39.99 5.54
CA THR A 68 -18.14 -40.53 6.24
C THR A 68 -18.62 -41.83 5.56
N PRO A 69 -18.73 -42.96 6.28
CA PRO A 69 -19.13 -44.27 5.73
C PRO A 69 -20.61 -44.39 5.38
#